data_AF-A0A7X8LBD1-F1
#
_entry.id   AF-A0A7X8LBD1-F1
#
_cell.length_a   1.000
_cell.length_b   1.000
_cell.length_c   1.000
_cell.angle_alpha   90.00
_cell.angle_beta   90.00
_cell.angle_gamma   90.00
#
_symmetry.space_group_name_H-M   'P 1'
#
loop_
_entity.id
_entity.type
_entity.pdbx_description
1 polymer ?
#
loop_
_entity_poly.entity_id
_entity_poly.type
_entity_poly.pdbx_seq_one_letter_code
_entity_poly.pdbx_strand_id
1 'polypeptide(L)'
;MKSQVIEQPKQTNGKSMMDRFIAYIKKLGSDLVRDRYLYLLLIPFVAFFLIFKYKPMYGLQIAFKDYSLFKGIKGSPWIGFENFRIFFKSPHFYRVLKNTLMINAYGLLFGFPIPIILALLFNEVKNEKFKKITQTLTYLPHFVSIVVVAGLVVNFLSPTHGMVNYVIEKMGGEKIYFLIKPEYFRS
;
A
#
# COMPACT_ATOMS: atom_id res chain seq x y z
N MET A 1 19.48 -37.09 -62.79
CA MET A 1 19.08 -38.09 -61.78
C MET A 1 20.37 -38.69 -61.24
N LYS A 2 20.86 -38.56 -60.00
CA LYS A 2 20.38 -38.24 -58.65
C LYS A 2 21.48 -37.36 -58.00
N SER A 3 21.17 -36.21 -57.41
CA SER A 3 20.73 -35.99 -56.02
C SER A 3 21.86 -35.34 -55.22
N GLN A 4 21.59 -34.12 -54.78
CA GLN A 4 22.38 -33.36 -53.82
C GLN A 4 22.62 -34.19 -52.56
N VAL A 5 23.88 -34.35 -52.17
CA VAL A 5 24.23 -34.81 -50.82
C VAL A 5 24.31 -33.57 -49.95
N ILE A 6 23.27 -33.40 -49.15
CA ILE A 6 23.11 -32.36 -48.13
C ILE A 6 24.18 -32.59 -47.06
N GLU A 7 25.06 -31.62 -46.87
CA GLU A 7 25.93 -31.55 -45.70
C GLU A 7 25.07 -31.26 -44.46
N GLN A 8 24.93 -32.23 -43.56
CA GLN A 8 24.31 -32.05 -42.26
C GLN A 8 25.33 -31.58 -41.21
N PRO A 9 24.93 -30.73 -40.25
CA PRO A 9 25.85 -30.05 -39.35
C PRO A 9 26.46 -31.01 -38.33
N LYS A 10 27.76 -30.81 -38.06
CA LYS A 10 28.50 -31.50 -36.99
C LYS A 10 27.76 -31.40 -35.66
N GLN A 11 27.41 -32.57 -35.13
CA GLN A 11 26.78 -32.77 -33.83
C GLN A 11 27.54 -32.04 -32.72
N THR A 12 26.79 -31.22 -31.98
CA THR A 12 27.21 -30.48 -30.80
C THR A 12 27.66 -31.41 -29.67
N ASN A 13 28.85 -31.13 -29.17
CA ASN A 13 29.59 -31.82 -28.12
C ASN A 13 28.74 -32.14 -26.87
N GLY A 14 28.62 -33.43 -26.56
CA GLY A 14 27.91 -33.96 -25.40
C GLY A 14 28.68 -33.75 -24.10
N LYS A 15 28.47 -32.61 -23.45
CA LYS A 15 28.65 -32.55 -21.98
C LYS A 15 27.45 -33.20 -21.33
N SER A 16 27.68 -34.19 -20.47
CA SER A 16 26.63 -34.81 -19.68
C SER A 16 25.86 -33.72 -18.94
N MET A 17 24.54 -33.87 -18.82
CA MET A 17 23.69 -32.96 -18.03
C MET A 17 24.29 -32.74 -16.62
N MET A 18 24.91 -33.80 -16.08
CA MET A 18 25.60 -33.74 -14.80
C MET A 18 26.85 -32.87 -14.80
N ASP A 19 27.62 -32.83 -15.88
CA ASP A 19 28.82 -31.97 -15.96
C ASP A 19 28.43 -30.48 -15.96
N ARG A 20 27.31 -30.14 -16.61
CA ARG A 20 26.76 -28.78 -16.59
C ARG A 20 26.23 -28.42 -15.21
N PHE A 21 25.58 -29.35 -14.52
CA PHE A 21 25.07 -29.17 -13.17
C PHE A 21 26.20 -28.95 -12.16
N ILE A 22 27.24 -29.79 -12.20
CA ILE A 22 28.41 -29.68 -11.33
C ILE A 22 29.16 -28.36 -11.58
N ALA A 23 29.34 -27.96 -12.85
CA ALA A 23 29.94 -26.68 -13.20
C ALA A 23 29.12 -25.48 -12.68
N TYR A 24 27.79 -25.58 -12.72
CA TYR A 24 26.89 -24.56 -12.19
C TYR A 24 27.02 -24.42 -10.67
N ILE A 25 27.00 -25.53 -9.92
CA ILE A 25 27.16 -25.51 -8.45
C ILE A 25 28.54 -24.96 -8.04
N LYS A 26 29.60 -25.36 -8.75
CA LYS A 26 30.96 -24.85 -8.49
C LYS A 26 31.06 -23.34 -8.76
N LYS A 27 30.42 -22.86 -9.83
CA LYS A 27 30.31 -21.44 -10.14
C LYS A 27 29.51 -20.68 -9.07
N LEU A 28 28.39 -21.24 -8.61
CA LEU A 28 27.55 -20.66 -7.55
C LEU A 28 28.33 -20.45 -6.25
N GLY A 29 29.13 -21.45 -5.84
CA GLY A 29 29.99 -21.34 -4.65
C GLY A 29 31.07 -20.26 -4.81
N SER A 30 31.68 -20.16 -5.99
CA SER A 30 32.65 -19.10 -6.29
C SER A 30 32.01 -17.71 -6.29
N ASP A 31 30.79 -17.58 -6.82
CA ASP A 31 30.03 -16.33 -6.84
C ASP A 31 29.61 -15.91 -5.42
N LEU A 32 29.19 -16.85 -4.56
CA LEU A 32 28.88 -16.61 -3.14
C LEU A 32 30.07 -16.06 -2.35
N VAL A 33 31.28 -16.60 -2.60
CA VAL A 33 32.50 -16.12 -1.94
C VAL A 33 32.94 -14.76 -2.48
N ARG A 34 32.84 -14.55 -3.80
CA ARG A 34 33.12 -13.25 -4.43
C ARG A 34 32.19 -12.16 -3.89
N ASP A 35 30.90 -12.46 -3.77
CA ASP A 35 29.86 -11.49 -3.44
C ASP A 35 29.49 -11.53 -1.93
N ARG A 36 30.36 -12.12 -1.09
CA ARG A 36 30.12 -12.34 0.35
C ARG A 36 29.74 -11.08 1.13
N TYR A 37 30.32 -9.93 0.78
CA TYR A 37 30.02 -8.65 1.43
C TYR A 37 28.63 -8.13 1.05
N LEU A 38 28.18 -8.39 -0.18
CA LEU A 38 26.84 -8.06 -0.64
C LEU A 38 25.80 -8.92 0.08
N TYR A 39 26.07 -10.22 0.24
CA TYR A 39 25.23 -11.10 1.06
C TYR A 39 25.22 -10.69 2.54
N LEU A 40 26.37 -10.31 3.10
CA LEU A 40 26.44 -9.84 4.48
C LEU A 40 25.60 -8.58 4.72
N LEU A 41 25.61 -7.63 3.76
CA LEU A 41 24.76 -6.45 3.81
C LEU A 41 23.27 -6.81 3.64
N LEU A 42 22.95 -7.83 2.83
CA LEU A 42 21.59 -8.27 2.57
C LEU A 42 20.94 -9.00 3.76
N ILE A 43 21.72 -9.78 4.51
CA ILE A 43 21.26 -10.58 5.66
C ILE A 43 20.38 -9.78 6.65
N PRO A 44 20.78 -8.60 7.16
CA PRO A 44 19.94 -7.85 8.10
C PRO A 44 18.61 -7.40 7.48
N PHE A 45 18.58 -7.03 6.19
CA PHE A 45 17.32 -6.70 5.51
C PHE A 45 16.42 -7.92 5.38
N VAL A 46 16.96 -9.05 4.91
CA VAL A 46 16.18 -10.28 4.76
C VAL A 46 15.66 -10.76 6.11
N ALA A 47 16.50 -10.76 7.14
CA ALA A 47 16.11 -11.10 8.51
C ALA A 47 14.98 -10.19 9.02
N PHE A 48 15.09 -8.88 8.77
CA PHE A 48 14.05 -7.92 9.12
C PHE A 48 12.72 -8.26 8.42
N PHE A 49 12.72 -8.52 7.11
CA PHE A 49 11.51 -8.90 6.38
C PHE A 49 10.93 -10.22 6.90
N LEU A 50 11.75 -11.23 7.16
CA LEU A 50 11.29 -12.52 7.68
C LEU A 50 10.61 -12.37 9.04
N ILE A 51 11.21 -11.59 9.95
CA ILE A 51 10.72 -11.43 11.33
C ILE A 51 9.54 -10.47 11.40
N PHE A 52 9.55 -9.34 10.68
CA PHE A 52 8.56 -8.28 10.84
C PHE A 52 7.48 -8.26 9.77
N LYS A 53 7.68 -8.91 8.62
CA LYS A 53 6.66 -8.99 7.56
C LYS A 53 6.11 -10.41 7.42
N TYR A 54 6.96 -11.43 7.27
CA TYR A 54 6.50 -12.80 7.05
C TYR A 54 5.98 -13.49 8.32
N LYS A 55 6.62 -13.31 9.47
CA LYS A 55 6.13 -13.92 10.72
C LYS A 55 4.71 -13.47 11.09
N PRO A 56 4.34 -12.17 11.02
CA PRO A 56 2.93 -11.77 11.22
C PRO A 56 1.96 -12.39 10.22
N MET A 57 2.40 -12.74 9.01
CA MET A 57 1.53 -13.40 8.03
C MET A 57 1.06 -14.80 8.48
N TYR A 58 1.78 -15.45 9.42
CA TYR A 58 1.27 -16.65 10.08
C TYR A 58 -0.09 -16.42 10.76
N GLY A 59 -0.35 -15.19 11.20
CA GLY A 59 -1.62 -14.78 11.79
C GLY A 59 -2.81 -14.80 10.82
N LEU A 60 -2.60 -14.85 9.49
CA LEU A 60 -3.72 -14.94 8.53
C LEU A 60 -4.56 -16.20 8.73
N GLN A 61 -4.00 -17.24 9.35
CA GLN A 61 -4.74 -18.45 9.72
C GLN A 61 -5.91 -18.17 10.66
N ILE A 62 -5.88 -17.07 11.42
CA ILE A 62 -6.97 -16.64 12.32
C ILE A 62 -8.27 -16.46 11.53
N ALA A 63 -8.22 -16.00 10.28
CA ALA A 63 -9.41 -15.83 9.45
C ALA A 63 -10.18 -17.14 9.22
N PHE A 64 -9.51 -18.30 9.36
CA PHE A 64 -10.09 -19.62 9.16
C PHE A 64 -10.40 -20.37 10.47
N LYS A 65 -10.23 -19.71 11.62
CA LYS A 65 -10.39 -20.31 12.95
C LYS A 65 -11.44 -19.55 13.76
N ASP A 66 -12.09 -20.26 14.69
CA ASP A 66 -12.86 -19.63 15.76
C ASP A 66 -11.89 -19.17 16.85
N TYR A 67 -11.29 -18.01 16.60
CA TYR A 67 -10.16 -17.53 17.38
C TYR A 67 -10.60 -17.02 18.76
N SER A 68 -10.09 -17.68 19.81
CA SER A 68 -10.22 -17.22 21.18
C SER A 68 -8.86 -16.73 21.69
N LEU A 69 -8.83 -15.53 22.27
CA LEU A 69 -7.63 -14.97 22.92
C LEU A 69 -7.06 -15.92 23.99
N PHE A 70 -7.93 -16.65 24.70
CA PHE A 70 -7.55 -17.59 25.76
C PHE A 70 -6.87 -18.86 25.21
N LYS A 71 -7.28 -19.36 24.04
CA LYS A 71 -6.74 -20.58 23.42
C LYS A 71 -5.59 -20.32 22.46
N GLY A 72 -5.38 -19.05 22.09
CA GLY A 72 -4.38 -18.63 21.10
C GLY A 72 -4.64 -19.20 19.70
N ILE A 73 -3.71 -18.95 18.77
CA ILE A 73 -3.87 -19.35 17.36
C ILE A 73 -3.81 -20.88 17.20
N LYS A 74 -2.99 -21.57 18.00
CA LYS A 74 -2.80 -23.02 17.90
C LYS A 74 -3.95 -23.83 18.51
N GLY A 75 -4.55 -23.36 19.61
CA GLY A 75 -5.63 -24.06 20.31
C GLY A 75 -7.05 -23.72 19.84
N SER A 76 -7.20 -22.73 18.95
CA SER A 76 -8.50 -22.37 18.37
C SER A 76 -8.91 -23.34 17.25
N PRO A 77 -10.16 -23.83 17.24
CA PRO A 77 -10.62 -24.82 16.27
C PRO A 77 -10.69 -24.22 14.85
N TRP A 78 -10.42 -25.04 13.85
CA TRP A 78 -10.48 -24.65 12.44
C TRP A 78 -11.93 -24.71 11.94
N ILE A 79 -12.48 -23.57 11.50
CA ILE A 79 -13.86 -23.43 11.04
C ILE A 79 -13.95 -23.16 9.52
N GLY A 80 -12.83 -23.18 8.80
CA GLY A 80 -12.79 -22.98 7.36
C GLY A 80 -13.27 -21.59 6.96
N PHE A 81 -14.29 -21.49 6.11
CA PHE A 81 -14.76 -20.24 5.53
C PHE A 81 -15.93 -19.58 6.29
N GLU A 82 -16.28 -20.07 7.48
CA GLU A 82 -17.48 -19.58 8.18
C GLU A 82 -17.40 -18.08 8.50
N ASN A 83 -16.24 -17.57 8.94
CA ASN A 83 -16.01 -16.14 9.14
C ASN A 83 -16.28 -15.30 7.88
N PHE A 84 -15.89 -15.81 6.71
CA PHE A 84 -16.13 -15.13 5.44
C PHE A 84 -17.62 -15.11 5.09
N ARG A 85 -18.33 -16.24 5.31
CA ARG A 85 -19.78 -16.31 5.10
C ARG A 85 -20.53 -15.33 6.00
N ILE A 86 -20.16 -15.26 7.28
CA ILE A 86 -20.73 -14.30 8.24
C ILE A 86 -20.46 -12.86 7.75
N PHE A 87 -19.22 -12.58 7.35
CA PHE A 87 -18.83 -11.26 6.85
C PHE A 87 -19.63 -10.85 5.60
N PHE A 88 -19.74 -11.71 4.59
CA PHE A 88 -20.48 -11.39 3.35
C PHE A 88 -22.00 -11.29 3.55
N LYS A 89 -22.56 -12.00 4.54
CA LYS A 89 -23.98 -11.88 4.92
C LYS A 89 -24.29 -10.70 5.83
N SER A 90 -23.27 -9.98 6.31
CA SER A 90 -23.46 -8.82 7.17
C SER A 90 -24.20 -7.70 6.43
N PRO A 91 -25.19 -7.04 7.05
CA PRO A 91 -25.89 -5.89 6.45
C PRO A 91 -24.94 -4.72 6.15
N HIS A 92 -23.76 -4.68 6.78
CA HIS A 92 -22.76 -3.63 6.58
C HIS A 92 -21.78 -3.91 5.44
N PHE A 93 -21.71 -5.15 4.93
CA PHE A 93 -20.69 -5.53 3.95
C PHE A 93 -20.73 -4.64 2.70
N TYR A 94 -21.91 -4.52 2.08
CA TYR A 94 -22.05 -3.73 0.85
C TYR A 94 -21.80 -2.24 1.08
N ARG A 95 -22.24 -1.70 2.22
CA ARG A 95 -21.96 -0.30 2.63
C ARG A 95 -20.45 -0.06 2.74
N VAL A 96 -19.75 -0.90 3.49
CA VAL A 96 -18.30 -0.76 3.68
C VAL A 96 -17.57 -0.89 2.34
N LEU A 97 -17.90 -1.90 1.54
CA LEU A 97 -17.29 -2.11 0.23
C LEU A 97 -17.49 -0.90 -0.69
N LYS A 98 -18.73 -0.43 -0.83
CA LYS A 98 -19.07 0.74 -1.65
C LYS A 98 -18.34 1.99 -1.16
N ASN A 99 -18.34 2.25 0.14
CA ASN A 99 -17.66 3.41 0.72
C ASN A 99 -16.15 3.35 0.49
N THR A 100 -15.52 2.20 0.71
CA THR A 100 -14.09 2.01 0.43
C THR A 100 -13.76 2.24 -1.04
N LEU A 101 -14.54 1.67 -1.96
CA LEU A 101 -14.34 1.89 -3.39
C LEU A 101 -14.55 3.35 -3.79
N MET A 102 -15.59 4.00 -3.27
CA MET A 102 -15.86 5.41 -3.53
C MET A 102 -14.76 6.32 -3.01
N ILE A 103 -14.28 6.12 -1.77
CA ILE A 103 -13.19 6.90 -1.19
C ILE A 103 -11.93 6.75 -2.06
N ASN A 104 -11.58 5.53 -2.46
CA ASN A 104 -10.44 5.30 -3.34
C ASN A 104 -10.63 5.91 -4.73
N ALA A 105 -11.84 5.85 -5.29
CA ALA A 105 -12.16 6.49 -6.56
C ALA A 105 -12.02 8.02 -6.49
N TYR A 106 -12.50 8.67 -5.41
CA TYR A 106 -12.26 10.10 -5.20
C TYR A 106 -10.79 10.43 -4.97
N GLY A 107 -10.07 9.57 -4.25
CA GLY A 107 -8.63 9.68 -4.08
C GLY A 107 -7.89 9.61 -5.42
N LEU A 108 -8.34 8.75 -6.34
CA LEU A 108 -7.75 8.66 -7.67
C LEU A 108 -8.18 9.82 -8.59
N LEU A 109 -9.43 10.26 -8.52
CA LEU A 109 -9.94 11.31 -9.41
C LEU A 109 -9.41 12.70 -9.01
N PHE A 110 -9.30 12.99 -7.71
CA PHE A 110 -8.85 14.29 -7.22
C PHE A 110 -7.44 14.23 -6.64
N GLY A 111 -7.14 13.24 -5.79
CA GLY A 111 -5.85 13.14 -5.10
C GLY A 111 -4.66 12.88 -6.03
N PHE A 112 -4.86 12.18 -7.15
CA PHE A 112 -3.77 11.91 -8.10
C PHE A 112 -3.51 13.08 -9.08
N PRO A 113 -4.51 13.74 -9.71
CA PRO A 113 -4.24 14.84 -10.62
C PRO A 113 -3.78 16.14 -9.94
N ILE A 114 -4.23 16.42 -8.71
CA ILE A 114 -3.90 17.67 -8.00
C ILE A 114 -2.37 17.91 -7.89
N PRO A 115 -1.54 16.94 -7.43
CA PRO A 115 -0.09 17.11 -7.39
C PRO A 115 0.54 17.39 -8.76
N ILE A 116 0.00 16.79 -9.84
CA ILE A 116 0.49 16.99 -11.21
C ILE A 116 0.17 18.42 -11.66
N ILE A 117 -1.08 18.86 -11.48
CA ILE A 117 -1.51 20.23 -11.80
C ILE A 117 -0.65 21.23 -11.02
N LEU A 118 -0.47 21.00 -9.72
CA LEU A 118 0.35 21.87 -8.88
C LEU A 118 1.81 21.92 -9.33
N ALA A 119 2.40 20.79 -9.74
CA ALA A 119 3.75 20.74 -10.30
C ALA A 119 3.87 21.56 -11.60
N LEU A 120 2.86 21.47 -12.48
CA LEU A 120 2.79 22.28 -13.71
C LEU A 120 2.65 23.78 -13.39
N LEU A 121 1.79 24.13 -12.43
CA LEU A 121 1.64 25.52 -11.97
C LEU A 121 2.96 26.08 -11.45
N PHE A 122 3.72 25.31 -10.65
CA PHE A 122 5.04 25.74 -10.18
C PHE A 122 6.08 25.80 -11.30
N ASN A 123 5.95 25.00 -12.34
CA ASN A 123 6.84 25.06 -13.50
C ASN A 123 6.68 26.39 -14.27
N GLU A 124 5.46 26.90 -14.37
CA GLU A 124 5.14 28.14 -15.10
C GLU A 124 5.53 29.43 -14.33
N VAL A 125 5.85 29.32 -13.03
CA VAL A 125 6.29 30.47 -12.23
C VAL A 125 7.70 30.92 -12.64
N LYS A 126 7.79 32.08 -13.30
CA LYS A 126 9.06 32.69 -13.75
C LYS A 126 9.91 33.28 -12.61
N ASN A 127 9.28 33.70 -11.50
CA ASN A 127 9.99 34.29 -10.36
C ASN A 127 10.45 33.20 -9.38
N GLU A 128 11.74 32.93 -9.37
CA GLU A 128 12.37 31.90 -8.53
C GLU A 128 12.16 32.10 -7.03
N LYS A 129 12.11 33.35 -6.53
CA LYS A 129 11.84 33.60 -5.11
C LYS A 129 10.42 33.24 -4.73
N PHE A 130 9.46 33.64 -5.57
CA PHE A 130 8.05 33.32 -5.37
C PHE A 130 7.81 31.80 -5.43
N LYS A 131 8.37 31.14 -6.45
CA LYS A 131 8.31 29.68 -6.62
C LYS A 131 8.77 28.92 -5.37
N LYS A 132 9.92 29.29 -4.80
CA LYS A 132 10.47 28.65 -3.60
C LYS A 132 9.57 28.83 -2.37
N ILE A 133 9.03 30.03 -2.16
CA ILE A 133 8.13 30.31 -1.03
C ILE A 133 6.84 29.50 -1.16
N THR A 134 6.18 29.54 -2.33
CA THR A 134 4.92 28.83 -2.54
C THR A 134 5.09 27.31 -2.43
N GLN A 135 6.19 26.75 -2.95
CA GLN A 135 6.52 25.34 -2.76
C GLN A 135 6.66 25.00 -1.27
N THR A 136 7.42 25.80 -0.52
CA THR A 136 7.65 25.57 0.92
C THR A 136 6.34 25.57 1.69
N LEU A 137 5.47 26.56 1.46
CA LEU A 137 4.15 26.65 2.08
C LEU A 137 3.23 25.50 1.68
N THR A 138 3.32 25.01 0.45
CA THR A 138 2.46 23.93 -0.04
C THR A 138 2.91 22.55 0.45
N TYR A 139 4.21 22.36 0.69
CA TYR A 139 4.74 21.13 1.30
C TYR A 139 4.62 21.11 2.82
N LEU A 140 4.46 22.28 3.47
CA LEU A 140 4.35 22.39 4.92
C LEU A 140 3.27 21.47 5.55
N PRO A 141 2.05 21.35 5.00
CA PRO A 141 1.01 20.48 5.55
C PRO A 141 1.40 19.01 5.62
N HIS A 142 2.26 18.52 4.74
CA HIS A 142 2.71 17.12 4.76
C HIS A 142 3.56 16.80 6.01
N PHE A 143 4.19 17.80 6.61
CA PHE A 143 4.92 17.63 7.87
C PHE A 143 4.00 17.61 9.10
N VAL A 144 2.75 18.01 8.97
CA VAL A 144 1.78 18.00 10.06
C VAL A 144 1.21 16.59 10.23
N SER A 145 1.21 16.08 11.47
CA SER A 145 0.64 14.77 11.79
C SER A 145 -0.84 14.71 11.43
N ILE A 146 -1.27 13.58 10.87
CA ILE A 146 -2.69 13.32 10.57
C ILE A 146 -3.60 13.49 11.80
N VAL A 147 -3.10 13.20 13.00
CA VAL A 147 -3.87 13.38 14.25
C VAL A 147 -4.09 14.86 14.55
N VAL A 148 -3.09 15.71 14.29
CA VAL A 148 -3.22 17.17 14.44
C VAL A 148 -4.19 17.71 13.39
N VAL A 149 -4.08 17.27 12.14
CA VAL A 149 -5.02 17.66 11.08
C VAL A 149 -6.45 17.25 11.45
N ALA A 150 -6.66 16.01 11.93
CA ALA A 150 -7.97 15.56 12.39
C ALA A 150 -8.49 16.44 13.54
N GLY A 151 -7.64 16.80 14.50
CA GLY A 151 -7.99 17.73 15.58
C GLY A 151 -8.37 19.13 15.07
N LEU A 152 -7.65 19.66 14.07
CA LEU A 152 -7.99 20.94 13.43
C LEU A 152 -9.34 20.87 12.73
N VAL A 153 -9.62 19.79 12.00
CA VAL A 153 -10.91 19.54 11.36
C VAL A 153 -12.03 19.48 12.41
N VAL A 154 -11.85 18.75 13.51
CA VAL A 154 -12.84 18.71 14.60
C VAL A 154 -13.11 20.09 15.20
N ASN A 155 -12.05 20.87 15.45
CA ASN A 155 -12.19 22.22 15.99
C ASN A 155 -12.90 23.15 15.00
N PHE A 156 -12.53 23.12 13.71
CA PHE A 156 -13.08 24.00 12.70
C PHE A 156 -14.53 23.70 12.36
N LEU A 157 -14.91 22.42 12.37
CA LEU A 157 -16.28 21.96 12.12
C LEU A 157 -17.13 21.81 13.40
N SER A 158 -16.63 22.23 14.56
CA SER A 158 -17.38 22.20 15.82
C SER A 158 -18.66 23.05 15.70
N PRO A 159 -19.82 22.58 16.17
CA PRO A 159 -21.06 23.36 16.14
C PRO A 159 -21.01 24.55 17.11
N THR A 160 -20.27 24.44 18.22
CA THR A 160 -20.31 25.43 19.29
C THR A 160 -19.36 26.61 19.02
N HIS A 161 -18.12 26.31 18.60
CA HIS A 161 -17.07 27.32 18.44
C HIS A 161 -16.30 27.18 17.10
N GLY A 162 -16.79 26.36 16.18
CA GLY A 162 -16.11 26.12 14.91
C GLY A 162 -16.22 27.32 13.98
N MET A 163 -15.09 27.71 13.39
CA MET A 163 -15.01 28.81 12.43
C MET A 163 -15.97 28.61 11.25
N VAL A 164 -16.17 27.37 10.80
CA VAL A 164 -17.07 27.06 9.68
C VAL A 164 -18.52 27.37 10.05
N ASN A 165 -18.98 26.91 11.22
CA ASN A 165 -20.34 27.18 11.68
C ASN A 165 -20.57 28.66 12.00
N TYR A 166 -19.55 29.37 12.49
CA TYR A 166 -19.63 30.82 12.68
C TYR A 166 -19.86 31.58 11.38
N VAL A 167 -19.18 31.18 10.29
CA VAL A 167 -19.41 31.79 8.96
C VAL A 167 -20.80 31.45 8.43
N ILE A 168 -21.27 30.21 8.59
CA ILE A 168 -22.62 29.79 8.18
C ILE A 168 -23.71 30.59 8.90
N GLU A 169 -23.58 30.75 10.22
CA GLU A 169 -24.50 31.53 11.06
C GLU A 169 -24.52 33.01 10.63
N LYS A 170 -23.35 33.60 10.33
CA LYS A 170 -23.26 34.96 9.80
C LYS A 170 -23.92 35.16 8.44
N MET A 171 -23.98 34.10 7.63
CA MET A 171 -24.68 34.12 6.33
C MET A 171 -26.18 33.79 6.45
N GLY A 172 -26.71 33.67 7.68
CA GLY A 172 -28.12 33.40 7.95
C GLY A 172 -28.50 31.91 7.97
N GLY A 173 -27.53 31.00 7.97
CA GLY A 173 -27.74 29.56 8.09
C GLY A 173 -27.76 29.06 9.54
N GLU A 174 -28.18 27.82 9.75
CA GLU A 174 -28.15 27.16 11.05
C GLU A 174 -26.84 26.40 11.29
N LYS A 175 -26.48 26.20 12.56
CA LYS A 175 -25.29 25.43 12.95
C LYS A 175 -25.44 23.96 12.55
N ILE A 176 -24.48 23.46 11.79
CA ILE A 176 -24.45 22.09 11.30
C ILE A 176 -23.47 21.27 12.13
N TYR A 177 -23.95 20.13 12.65
CA TYR A 177 -23.09 19.16 13.33
C TYR A 177 -22.48 18.17 12.33
N PHE A 178 -21.50 18.66 11.55
CA PHE A 178 -20.89 17.91 10.44
C PHE A 178 -20.39 16.52 10.80
N LEU A 179 -19.85 16.36 12.02
CA LEU A 179 -19.23 15.12 12.46
C LEU A 179 -20.19 14.08 13.03
N ILE A 180 -21.47 14.43 13.24
CA ILE A 180 -22.49 13.50 13.75
C ILE A 180 -23.43 13.05 12.63
N LYS A 181 -23.71 13.94 11.69
CA LYS A 181 -24.67 13.70 10.62
C LYS A 181 -24.13 12.67 9.60
N PRO A 182 -24.73 11.48 9.47
CA PRO A 182 -24.23 10.40 8.63
C PRO A 182 -24.22 10.76 7.14
N GLU A 183 -25.00 11.75 6.73
CA GLU A 183 -25.05 12.27 5.36
C GLU A 183 -23.67 12.79 4.90
N TYR A 184 -22.85 13.31 5.83
CA TYR A 184 -21.50 13.80 5.53
C TYR A 184 -20.42 12.71 5.50
N PHE A 185 -20.74 11.49 5.96
CA PHE A 185 -19.83 10.34 5.96
C PHE A 185 -20.17 9.27 4.90
N ARG A 186 -21.37 9.37 4.30
CA ARG A 186 -21.95 8.53 3.24
C ARG A 186 -22.35 7.10 3.67
N SER A 187 -23.52 6.69 3.17
CA SER A 187 -24.41 5.62 3.65
C SER A 187 -24.44 4.32 2.86
#